data_AF-A0A549YHY4-F1
#
_entry.id   AF-A0A549YHY4-F1
#
_cell.length_a   1.000
_cell.length_b   1.000
_cell.length_c   1.000
_cell.angle_alpha   90.00
_cell.angle_beta   90.00
_cell.angle_gamma   90.00
#
_symmetry.space_group_name_H-M   'P 1'
#
loop_
_entity.id
_entity.type
_entity.pdbx_description
1 polymer ?
#
loop_
_entity_poly.entity_id
_entity_poly.type
_entity_poly.pdbx_seq_one_letter_code
_entity_poly.pdbx_strand_id
1 'polypeptide(L)'
;MPSFKMMFKNATDIIESLTDNHKNPLHIGEAMACWTYYSFVSFAIIQVEVGLNTTSDSKLKKSLQDSYEVMKSHQKELSELMRQEGVPLSNTPEDKPESDPHAVPLGTKLTDDEIINTVNINFIAAADMCAASASQSLRTDVAMMFLKFQTDKLSLGLKMKELMQEKGWLKIPPYYQPPGSPDQKG
;
A
#
# COMPACT_ATOMS: atom_id res chain seq x y z
N MET A 1 11.99 6.53 -24.09
CA MET A 1 11.37 6.85 -22.78
C MET A 1 10.54 8.12 -22.95
N PRO A 2 9.35 8.21 -22.33
CA PRO A 2 8.59 9.46 -22.27
C PRO A 2 9.45 10.56 -21.64
N SER A 3 9.38 11.80 -22.16
CA SER A 3 10.08 12.92 -21.53
C SER A 3 9.40 13.33 -20.23
N PHE A 4 10.15 13.88 -19.27
CA PHE A 4 9.60 14.40 -18.02
C PHE A 4 8.45 15.40 -18.27
N LYS A 5 8.62 16.29 -19.25
CA LYS A 5 7.59 17.27 -19.64
C LYS A 5 6.30 16.59 -20.10
N MET A 6 6.40 15.49 -20.86
CA MET A 6 5.23 14.75 -21.33
C MET A 6 4.55 14.00 -20.18
N MET A 7 5.32 13.38 -19.28
CA MET A 7 4.75 12.73 -18.08
C MET A 7 4.02 13.73 -17.18
N PHE A 8 4.63 14.90 -16.95
CA PHE A 8 4.04 15.96 -16.14
C PHE A 8 2.73 16.45 -16.75
N LYS A 9 2.72 16.74 -18.06
CA LYS A 9 1.51 17.16 -18.77
C LYS A 9 0.40 16.09 -18.70
N ASN A 10 0.73 14.83 -18.93
CA ASN A 10 -0.27 13.77 -18.86
C ASN A 10 -0.87 13.66 -17.44
N ALA A 11 -0.06 13.83 -16.40
CA ALA A 11 -0.55 13.82 -15.02
C ALA A 11 -1.47 15.02 -14.75
N THR A 12 -1.14 16.22 -15.23
CA THR A 12 -2.03 17.38 -15.08
C THR A 12 -3.34 17.18 -15.81
N ASP A 13 -3.31 16.68 -17.05
CA ASP A 13 -4.52 16.44 -17.85
C ASP A 13 -5.46 15.41 -17.16
N ILE A 14 -4.90 14.36 -16.55
CA ILE A 14 -5.67 13.37 -15.75
C ILE A 14 -6.32 14.06 -14.55
N ILE A 15 -5.56 14.82 -13.76
CA ILE A 15 -6.10 15.49 -12.56
C ILE A 15 -7.20 16.46 -12.95
N GLU A 16 -7.00 17.27 -14.00
CA GLU A 16 -7.99 18.21 -14.50
C GLU A 16 -9.30 17.51 -14.93
N SER A 17 -9.20 16.35 -15.59
CA SER A 17 -10.39 15.56 -15.97
C SER A 17 -11.21 15.05 -14.79
N LEU A 18 -10.62 14.97 -13.60
CA LEU A 18 -11.25 14.51 -12.38
C LEU A 18 -11.73 15.65 -11.46
N THR A 19 -11.82 16.88 -11.98
CA THR A 19 -12.28 18.05 -11.21
C THR A 19 -13.78 18.34 -11.35
N ASP A 20 -14.55 17.44 -11.95
CA ASP A 20 -16.01 17.60 -11.93
C ASP A 20 -16.51 17.54 -10.46
N ASN A 21 -17.54 18.33 -10.15
CA ASN A 21 -18.14 18.36 -8.81
C ASN A 21 -19.44 17.53 -8.75
N HIS A 22 -19.64 16.59 -9.67
CA HIS A 22 -20.90 15.85 -9.77
C HIS A 22 -20.85 14.57 -8.94
N LYS A 23 -21.46 14.63 -7.75
CA LYS A 23 -21.56 13.49 -6.82
C LYS A 23 -22.86 12.71 -7.02
N ASN A 24 -22.92 11.91 -8.08
CA ASN A 24 -23.96 10.89 -8.21
C ASN A 24 -23.86 9.87 -7.05
N PRO A 25 -24.94 9.14 -6.72
CA PRO A 25 -24.84 8.04 -5.76
C PRO A 25 -23.75 7.05 -6.19
N LEU A 26 -23.02 6.49 -5.23
CA LEU A 26 -22.04 5.43 -5.52
C LEU A 26 -22.73 4.27 -6.24
N HIS A 27 -22.14 3.79 -7.33
CA HIS A 27 -22.58 2.52 -7.90
C HIS A 27 -22.04 1.35 -7.06
N ILE A 28 -22.61 0.16 -7.25
CA ILE A 28 -22.27 -1.02 -6.43
C ILE A 28 -20.78 -1.38 -6.47
N GLY A 29 -20.12 -1.11 -7.61
CA GLY A 29 -18.68 -1.32 -7.79
C GLY A 29 -17.83 -0.38 -6.93
N GLU A 30 -18.17 0.92 -6.90
CA GLU A 30 -17.50 1.90 -6.02
C GLU A 30 -17.72 1.57 -4.54
N ALA A 31 -18.95 1.25 -4.15
CA ALA A 31 -19.26 0.88 -2.77
C ALA A 31 -18.49 -0.38 -2.33
N MET A 32 -18.45 -1.41 -3.19
CA MET A 32 -17.67 -2.64 -2.94
C MET A 32 -16.17 -2.37 -2.90
N ALA A 33 -15.65 -1.52 -3.80
CA ALA A 33 -14.23 -1.14 -3.82
C ALA A 33 -13.83 -0.45 -2.52
N CYS A 34 -14.62 0.53 -2.06
CA CYS A 34 -14.41 1.20 -0.79
C CYS A 34 -14.42 0.21 0.38
N TRP A 35 -15.45 -0.64 0.45
CA TRP A 35 -15.58 -1.61 1.53
C TRP A 35 -14.42 -2.62 1.58
N THR A 36 -14.03 -3.14 0.41
CA THR A 36 -12.97 -4.16 0.30
C THR A 36 -11.61 -3.57 0.64
N TYR A 37 -11.29 -2.39 0.11
CA TYR A 37 -10.03 -1.71 0.39
C TYR A 37 -9.93 -1.27 1.85
N TYR A 38 -11.01 -0.72 2.42
CA TYR A 38 -11.06 -0.36 3.84
C TYR A 38 -10.76 -1.56 4.74
N SER A 39 -11.40 -2.70 4.45
CA SER A 39 -11.16 -3.96 5.17
C SER A 39 -9.69 -4.39 5.05
N PHE A 40 -9.16 -4.41 3.83
CA PHE A 40 -7.79 -4.83 3.56
C PHE A 40 -6.77 -3.96 4.30
N VAL A 41 -6.87 -2.64 4.19
CA VAL A 41 -5.96 -1.69 4.85
C VAL A 41 -6.05 -1.81 6.37
N SER A 42 -7.24 -2.01 6.92
CA SER A 42 -7.43 -2.19 8.35
C SER A 42 -6.72 -3.45 8.88
N PHE A 43 -6.76 -4.55 8.13
CA PHE A 43 -5.98 -5.74 8.48
C PHE A 43 -4.47 -5.54 8.29
N ALA A 44 -4.05 -4.82 7.24
CA ALA A 44 -2.65 -4.55 6.97
C ALA A 44 -2.00 -3.68 8.05
N ILE A 45 -2.75 -2.72 8.63
CA ILE A 45 -2.30 -1.91 9.78
C ILE A 45 -1.86 -2.80 10.93
N ILE A 46 -2.65 -3.82 11.28
CA ILE A 46 -2.32 -4.74 12.36
C ILE A 46 -1.01 -5.49 12.10
N GLN A 47 -0.76 -5.88 10.85
CA GLN A 47 0.50 -6.55 10.49
C GLN A 47 1.71 -5.61 10.67
N VAL A 48 1.54 -4.32 10.34
CA VAL A 48 2.56 -3.29 10.57
C VAL A 48 2.80 -3.06 12.06
N GLU A 49 1.74 -2.98 12.87
CA GLU A 49 1.84 -2.86 14.33
C GLU A 49 2.55 -4.06 14.97
N VAL A 50 2.22 -5.28 14.54
CA VAL A 50 2.95 -6.49 14.96
C VAL A 50 4.43 -6.34 14.61
N GLY A 51 4.76 -5.93 13.38
CA GLY A 51 6.14 -5.67 12.97
C GLY A 51 6.86 -4.63 13.85
N LEU A 52 6.20 -3.52 14.19
CA LEU A 52 6.72 -2.46 15.06
C LEU A 52 7.02 -2.97 16.48
N ASN A 53 6.21 -3.90 16.95
CA ASN A 53 6.29 -4.53 18.26
C ASN A 53 7.30 -5.68 18.33
N THR A 54 7.71 -6.25 17.20
CA THR A 54 8.63 -7.40 17.14
C THR A 54 10.03 -7.05 16.65
N THR A 55 10.20 -6.04 15.80
CA THR A 55 11.53 -5.68 15.29
C THR A 55 12.33 -4.83 16.29
N SER A 56 13.65 -5.05 16.31
CA SER A 56 14.62 -4.16 16.97
C SER A 56 15.45 -3.35 15.99
N ASP A 57 15.29 -3.56 14.67
CA ASP A 57 16.01 -2.79 13.65
C ASP A 57 15.41 -1.39 13.49
N SER A 58 16.21 -0.36 13.75
CA SER A 58 15.74 1.03 13.76
C SER A 58 15.31 1.53 12.38
N LYS A 59 15.95 1.07 11.30
CA LYS A 59 15.59 1.46 9.93
C LYS A 59 14.28 0.79 9.50
N LEU A 60 14.11 -0.50 9.82
CA LEU A 60 12.86 -1.20 9.61
C LEU A 60 11.73 -0.56 10.42
N LYS A 61 11.95 -0.28 11.72
CA LYS A 61 10.96 0.38 12.57
C LYS A 61 10.51 1.72 11.98
N LYS A 62 11.44 2.53 11.45
CA LYS A 62 11.11 3.79 10.77
C LYS A 62 10.27 3.56 9.51
N SER A 63 10.64 2.59 8.67
CA SER A 63 9.88 2.25 7.46
C SER A 63 8.46 1.73 7.76
N LEU A 64 8.32 0.94 8.83
CA LEU A 64 7.03 0.47 9.32
C LEU A 64 6.18 1.62 9.88
N GLN A 65 6.77 2.55 10.63
CA GLN A 65 6.05 3.72 11.12
C GLN A 65 5.53 4.59 9.96
N ASP A 66 6.38 4.88 8.97
CA ASP A 66 5.97 5.64 7.79
C ASP A 66 4.82 4.93 7.04
N SER A 67 4.85 3.60 6.99
CA SER A 67 3.76 2.79 6.41
C SER A 67 2.48 2.87 7.23
N TYR A 68 2.59 2.79 8.56
CA TYR A 68 1.47 2.89 9.49
C TYR A 68 0.73 4.22 9.33
N GLU A 69 1.44 5.34 9.33
CA GLU A 69 0.84 6.67 9.18
C GLU A 69 0.07 6.81 7.87
N VAL A 70 0.64 6.35 6.75
CA VAL A 70 -0.03 6.37 5.44
C VAL A 70 -1.28 5.48 5.45
N MET A 71 -1.18 4.27 6.00
CA MET A 71 -2.33 3.37 6.07
C MET A 71 -3.46 3.91 6.95
N LYS A 72 -3.15 4.51 8.12
CA LYS A 72 -4.16 5.16 8.98
C LYS A 72 -4.79 6.37 8.30
N SER A 73 -4.02 7.14 7.53
CA SER A 73 -4.55 8.23 6.70
C SER A 73 -5.57 7.72 5.68
N HIS A 74 -5.23 6.66 4.94
CA HIS A 74 -6.15 6.03 3.98
C HIS A 74 -7.41 5.50 4.66
N GLN A 75 -7.25 4.78 5.79
CA GLN A 75 -8.35 4.22 6.57
C GLN A 75 -9.31 5.32 7.03
N LYS A 76 -8.78 6.44 7.53
CA LYS A 76 -9.56 7.58 8.00
C LYS A 76 -10.37 8.21 6.87
N GLU A 77 -9.70 8.65 5.80
CA GLU A 77 -10.34 9.34 4.67
C GLU A 77 -11.42 8.47 4.03
N LEU A 78 -11.14 7.18 3.84
CA LEU A 78 -12.12 6.26 3.28
C LEU A 78 -13.29 6.00 4.23
N SER A 79 -13.05 5.89 5.54
CA SER A 79 -14.13 5.73 6.51
C SER A 79 -15.07 6.93 6.57
N GLU A 80 -14.53 8.13 6.38
CA GLU A 80 -15.31 9.37 6.32
C GLU A 80 -16.21 9.38 5.08
N LEU A 81 -15.67 9.03 3.90
CA LEU A 81 -16.46 8.87 2.68
C LEU A 81 -17.55 7.81 2.85
N MET A 82 -17.20 6.62 3.34
CA MET A 82 -18.15 5.52 3.50
C MET A 82 -19.31 5.90 4.44
N ARG A 83 -19.03 6.59 5.56
CA ARG A 83 -20.06 7.07 6.48
C ARG A 83 -20.97 8.12 5.83
N GLN A 84 -20.41 9.04 5.05
CA GLN A 84 -21.18 10.07 4.34
C GLN A 84 -22.11 9.47 3.28
N GLU A 85 -21.63 8.43 2.59
CA GLU A 85 -22.37 7.75 1.51
C GLU A 85 -23.30 6.63 2.02
N GLY A 86 -23.33 6.37 3.33
CA GLY A 86 -24.15 5.33 3.93
C GLY A 86 -23.66 3.90 3.68
N VAL A 87 -22.39 3.72 3.28
CA VAL A 87 -21.75 2.41 3.14
C VAL A 87 -21.32 1.94 4.53
N PRO A 88 -21.78 0.78 5.01
CA PRO A 88 -21.40 0.28 6.33
C PRO A 88 -19.89 -0.04 6.35
N LEU A 89 -19.22 0.33 7.44
CA LEU A 89 -17.82 -0.08 7.65
C LEU A 89 -17.77 -1.59 7.93
N SER A 90 -16.67 -2.22 7.55
CA SER A 90 -16.40 -3.61 7.96
C SER A 90 -15.95 -3.69 9.40
N ASN A 91 -16.05 -4.89 10.00
CA ASN A 91 -15.45 -5.16 11.29
C ASN A 91 -13.92 -5.18 11.14
N THR A 92 -13.23 -4.29 11.83
CA THR A 92 -11.77 -4.23 11.84
C THR A 92 -11.22 -4.83 13.13
N PRO A 93 -10.04 -5.46 13.10
CA PRO A 93 -9.39 -5.88 14.34
C PRO A 93 -9.04 -4.68 15.23
N GLU A 94 -8.84 -4.93 16.52
CA GLU A 94 -8.34 -3.92 17.47
C GLU A 94 -6.83 -3.70 17.29
N ASP A 95 -6.40 -2.46 17.52
CA ASP A 95 -4.99 -2.04 17.52
C ASP A 95 -4.18 -2.89 18.52
N LYS A 96 -2.93 -3.19 18.20
CA LYS A 96 -2.06 -4.02 19.07
C LYS A 96 -1.46 -3.18 20.20
N PRO A 97 -1.44 -3.70 21.44
CA PRO A 97 -0.72 -3.04 22.52
C PRO A 97 0.78 -3.04 22.25
N GLU A 98 1.49 -2.04 22.76
CA GLU A 98 2.95 -1.99 22.70
C GLU A 98 3.57 -3.20 23.42
N SER A 99 4.62 -3.79 22.85
CA SER A 99 5.36 -4.88 23.47
C SER A 99 6.87 -4.72 23.36
N ASP A 100 7.61 -5.32 24.31
CA ASP A 100 9.07 -5.43 24.22
C ASP A 100 9.47 -6.46 23.14
N PRO A 101 10.18 -6.05 22.07
CA PRO A 101 10.66 -6.96 21.03
C PRO A 101 11.55 -8.10 21.54
N HIS A 102 12.23 -7.91 22.68
CA HIS A 102 13.11 -8.91 23.30
C HIS A 102 12.36 -9.95 24.13
N ALA A 103 11.10 -9.66 24.51
CA ALA A 103 10.25 -10.58 25.25
C ALA A 103 9.46 -11.54 24.33
N VAL A 104 9.46 -11.32 23.02
CA VAL A 104 8.73 -12.14 22.04
C VAL A 104 9.42 -13.50 21.87
N PRO A 105 8.74 -14.63 22.11
CA PRO A 105 9.33 -15.97 21.95
C PRO A 105 9.82 -16.22 20.51
N LEU A 106 11.05 -16.73 20.38
CA LEU A 106 11.69 -16.92 19.07
C LEU A 106 10.90 -17.83 18.12
N GLY A 107 10.17 -18.83 18.64
CA GLY A 107 9.34 -19.73 17.83
C GLY A 107 8.10 -19.07 17.21
N THR A 108 7.75 -17.86 17.63
CA THR A 108 6.61 -17.07 17.11
C THR A 108 7.04 -15.72 16.55
N LYS A 109 8.31 -15.37 16.66
CA LYS A 109 8.85 -14.08 16.25
C LYS A 109 9.20 -14.14 14.76
N LEU A 110 8.52 -13.35 13.94
CA LEU A 110 8.92 -13.14 12.56
C LEU A 110 10.28 -12.45 12.50
N THR A 111 11.10 -12.86 11.54
CA THR A 111 12.37 -12.19 11.24
C THR A 111 12.13 -10.85 10.56
N ASP A 112 13.12 -9.97 10.56
CA ASP A 112 13.02 -8.65 9.92
C ASP A 112 12.74 -8.76 8.40
N ASP A 113 13.32 -9.77 7.74
CA ASP A 113 13.06 -10.03 6.32
C ASP A 113 11.65 -10.60 6.08
N GLU A 114 11.10 -11.43 6.98
CA GLU A 114 9.71 -11.90 6.91
C GLU A 114 8.71 -10.76 7.13
N ILE A 115 8.98 -9.86 8.09
CA ILE A 115 8.16 -8.68 8.39
C ILE A 115 8.08 -7.77 7.16
N ILE A 116 9.23 -7.33 6.63
CA ILE A 116 9.23 -6.37 5.52
C ILE A 116 8.67 -7.00 4.23
N ASN A 117 8.91 -8.29 3.98
CA ASN A 117 8.31 -8.97 2.83
C ASN A 117 6.78 -9.08 2.97
N THR A 118 6.27 -9.37 4.17
CA THR A 118 4.81 -9.39 4.43
C THR A 118 4.18 -8.03 4.14
N VAL A 119 4.79 -6.94 4.62
CA VAL A 119 4.27 -5.60 4.37
C VAL A 119 4.36 -5.24 2.89
N ASN A 120 5.44 -5.62 2.19
CA ASN A 120 5.60 -5.39 0.77
C ASN A 120 4.55 -6.15 -0.08
N ILE A 121 4.20 -7.39 0.27
CA ILE A 121 3.14 -8.15 -0.40
C ILE A 121 1.78 -7.47 -0.20
N ASN A 122 1.46 -7.06 1.03
CA ASN A 122 0.22 -6.35 1.33
C ASN A 122 0.14 -5.03 0.55
N PHE A 123 1.27 -4.34 0.45
CA PHE A 123 1.38 -3.11 -0.31
C PHE A 123 1.07 -3.32 -1.80
N ILE A 124 1.65 -4.34 -2.43
CA ILE A 124 1.41 -4.68 -3.85
C ILE A 124 -0.08 -4.95 -4.09
N ALA A 125 -0.68 -5.82 -3.26
CA ALA A 125 -2.10 -6.13 -3.36
C ALA A 125 -2.97 -4.87 -3.22
N ALA A 126 -2.66 -4.00 -2.25
CA ALA A 126 -3.38 -2.75 -2.06
C ALA A 126 -3.18 -1.76 -3.23
N ALA A 127 -2.03 -1.76 -3.89
CA ALA A 127 -1.77 -0.92 -5.06
C ALA A 127 -2.59 -1.39 -6.27
N ASP A 128 -2.69 -2.70 -6.48
CA ASP A 128 -3.56 -3.27 -7.53
C ASP A 128 -5.03 -2.90 -7.29
N MET A 129 -5.48 -2.97 -6.03
CA MET A 129 -6.83 -2.55 -5.64
C MET A 129 -7.07 -1.06 -5.90
N CYS A 130 -6.13 -0.17 -5.54
CA CYS A 130 -6.25 1.26 -5.81
C CYS A 130 -6.34 1.55 -7.30
N ALA A 131 -5.45 0.97 -8.11
CA ALA A 131 -5.44 1.18 -9.55
C ALA A 131 -6.74 0.70 -10.21
N ALA A 132 -7.23 -0.47 -9.83
CA ALA A 132 -8.51 -0.99 -10.32
C ALA A 132 -9.69 -0.12 -9.90
N SER A 133 -9.74 0.27 -8.62
CA SER A 133 -10.83 1.09 -8.07
C SER A 133 -10.88 2.47 -8.72
N ALA A 134 -9.72 3.13 -8.88
CA ALA A 134 -9.62 4.41 -9.58
C ALA A 134 -10.12 4.31 -11.03
N SER A 135 -9.77 3.24 -11.74
CA SER A 135 -10.13 3.06 -13.16
C SER A 135 -11.61 2.70 -13.38
N GLN A 136 -12.26 2.10 -12.39
CA GLN A 136 -13.66 1.65 -12.47
C GLN A 136 -14.65 2.66 -11.88
N SER A 137 -14.17 3.68 -11.17
CA SER A 137 -15.01 4.70 -10.56
C SER A 137 -15.57 5.63 -11.62
N LEU A 138 -16.87 5.92 -11.52
CA LEU A 138 -17.54 6.91 -12.35
C LEU A 138 -17.57 8.28 -11.67
N ARG A 139 -17.53 8.30 -10.33
CA ARG A 139 -17.33 9.52 -9.56
C ARG A 139 -15.88 9.92 -9.53
N THR A 140 -15.65 11.16 -9.91
CA THR A 140 -14.33 11.79 -9.96
C THR A 140 -13.67 11.89 -8.58
N ASP A 141 -14.43 12.20 -7.52
CA ASP A 141 -13.91 12.29 -6.15
C ASP A 141 -13.40 10.94 -5.62
N VAL A 142 -14.12 9.85 -5.93
CA VAL A 142 -13.69 8.47 -5.58
C VAL A 142 -12.46 8.06 -6.38
N ALA A 143 -12.46 8.33 -7.69
CA ALA A 143 -11.30 8.04 -8.54
C ALA A 143 -10.04 8.78 -8.05
N MET A 144 -10.16 10.07 -7.73
CA MET A 144 -9.05 10.86 -7.19
C MET A 144 -8.55 10.34 -5.86
N MET A 145 -9.44 9.93 -4.96
CA MET A 145 -9.06 9.35 -3.65
C MET A 145 -8.19 8.10 -3.84
N PHE A 146 -8.58 7.18 -4.71
CA PHE A 146 -7.78 5.99 -5.00
C PHE A 146 -6.48 6.30 -5.74
N LEU A 147 -6.44 7.31 -6.61
CA LEU A 147 -5.20 7.78 -7.26
C LEU A 147 -4.22 8.39 -6.25
N LYS A 148 -4.73 9.17 -5.29
CA LYS A 148 -3.93 9.68 -4.17
C LYS A 148 -3.33 8.50 -3.38
N PHE A 149 -4.16 7.54 -2.99
CA PHE A 149 -3.69 6.35 -2.26
C PHE A 149 -2.67 5.54 -3.05
N GLN A 150 -2.83 5.45 -4.38
CA GLN A 150 -1.86 4.80 -5.27
C GLN A 150 -0.52 5.53 -5.27
N THR A 151 -0.53 6.87 -5.28
CA THR A 151 0.68 7.70 -5.27
C THR A 151 1.43 7.58 -3.95
N ASP A 152 0.72 7.69 -2.82
CA ASP A 152 1.26 7.50 -1.48
C ASP A 152 1.92 6.12 -1.35
N LYS A 153 1.25 5.11 -1.91
CA LYS A 153 1.82 3.78 -2.01
C LYS A 153 3.11 3.80 -2.82
N LEU A 154 3.09 4.14 -4.11
CA LEU A 154 4.27 4.08 -4.97
C LEU A 154 5.50 4.77 -4.34
N SER A 155 5.30 5.89 -3.64
CA SER A 155 6.36 6.56 -2.87
C SER A 155 6.96 5.68 -1.77
N LEU A 156 6.14 5.05 -0.93
CA LEU A 156 6.59 4.12 0.11
C LEU A 156 7.28 2.88 -0.46
N GLY A 157 6.75 2.30 -1.54
CA GLY A 157 7.31 1.10 -2.17
C GLY A 157 8.75 1.31 -2.66
N LEU A 158 9.06 2.50 -3.17
CA LEU A 158 10.43 2.87 -3.56
C LEU A 158 11.38 2.89 -2.36
N LYS A 159 10.98 3.53 -1.25
CA LYS A 159 11.77 3.59 -0.01
C LYS A 159 11.98 2.20 0.60
N MET A 160 10.95 1.36 0.60
CA MET A 160 11.05 -0.01 1.10
C MET A 160 12.03 -0.84 0.28
N LYS A 161 12.00 -0.72 -1.04
CA LYS A 161 12.94 -1.41 -1.93
C LYS A 161 14.39 -1.02 -1.65
N GLU A 162 14.66 0.27 -1.43
CA GLU A 162 16.00 0.76 -1.06
C GLU A 162 16.48 0.15 0.25
N LEU A 163 15.62 0.11 1.28
CA LEU A 163 15.93 -0.52 2.56
C LEU A 163 16.20 -2.03 2.40
N MET A 164 15.34 -2.74 1.66
CA MET A 164 15.50 -4.19 1.42
C MET A 164 16.80 -4.48 0.68
N GLN A 165 17.20 -3.62 -0.26
CA GLN A 165 18.47 -3.74 -0.97
C GLN A 165 19.67 -3.47 -0.03
N GLU A 166 19.61 -2.41 0.78
CA GLU A 166 20.67 -2.08 1.76
C GLU A 166 20.90 -3.24 2.76
N LYS A 167 19.82 -3.89 3.18
CA LYS A 167 19.85 -4.95 4.20
C LYS A 167 20.07 -6.35 3.64
N GLY A 168 20.08 -6.52 2.32
CA GLY A 168 20.15 -7.85 1.68
C GLY A 168 18.88 -8.69 1.85
N TRP A 169 17.74 -8.06 2.18
CA TRP A 169 16.44 -8.72 2.32
C TRP A 169 15.66 -8.84 1.00
N LEU A 170 16.15 -8.18 -0.05
CA LEU A 170 15.52 -8.20 -1.36
C LEU A 170 15.62 -9.60 -1.98
N LYS A 171 14.47 -10.26 -2.16
CA LYS A 171 14.39 -11.53 -2.87
C LYS A 171 14.52 -11.28 -4.38
N ILE A 172 15.70 -11.56 -4.92
CA ILE A 172 15.98 -11.42 -6.36
C ILE A 172 15.55 -12.71 -7.06
N PRO A 173 14.58 -12.67 -8.00
CA PRO A 173 14.23 -13.84 -8.79
C PRO A 173 15.40 -14.23 -9.71
N PRO A 174 15.46 -15.52 -10.14
CA PRO A 174 16.46 -15.94 -11.13
C PRO A 174 16.44 -15.04 -12.36
N TYR A 175 17.62 -14.66 -12.84
CA TYR A 175 17.73 -13.87 -14.06
C TYR A 175 17.21 -14.67 -15.26
N TYR A 176 16.41 -14.03 -16.10
CA TYR A 176 15.94 -14.61 -17.34
C TYR A 176 17.14 -14.85 -18.28
N GLN A 177 17.33 -16.10 -18.70
CA GLN A 177 18.37 -16.51 -19.65
C GLN A 177 17.71 -16.79 -21.02
N PRO A 178 17.80 -15.86 -21.99
CA PRO A 178 17.27 -16.13 -23.31
C PRO A 178 18.09 -17.23 -24.02
N PRO A 179 17.47 -18.04 -24.90
CA PRO A 179 18.19 -19.05 -25.68
C PRO A 179 19.37 -18.44 -26.45
N GLY A 180 20.55 -19.06 -26.37
CA GLY A 180 21.76 -18.61 -27.07
C GLY A 180 22.58 -17.54 -26.34
N SER A 181 22.22 -17.16 -25.10
CA SER A 181 23.10 -16.33 -24.27
C SER A 181 24.41 -17.06 -23.98
N PRO A 182 25.58 -16.50 -24.33
CA PRO A 182 26.86 -17.06 -23.90
C PRO A 182 26.95 -16.96 -22.38
N ASP A 183 27.23 -18.08 -21.71
CA ASP A 183 27.27 -18.23 -20.25
C ASP A 183 27.90 -17.01 -19.55
N GLN A 184 27.07 -16.14 -18.97
CA GLN A 184 27.56 -15.15 -18.02
C GLN A 184 27.59 -15.81 -16.65
N LYS A 185 28.82 -16.13 -16.22
CA LYS A 185 29.15 -16.71 -14.91
C LYS A 185 28.37 -16.00 -13.80
N GLY A 186 27.72 -16.80 -12.97
CA GLY A 186 27.02 -16.36 -11.77
C GLY A 186 27.93 -15.76 -10.70
#